data_AF-A0A553NMT1-F1
#
_entry.id   AF-A0A553NMT1-F1
#
_cell.length_a   1.000
_cell.length_b   1.000
_cell.length_c   1.000
_cell.angle_alpha   90.00
_cell.angle_beta   90.00
_cell.angle_gamma   90.00
#
_symmetry.space_group_name_H-M   'P 1'
#
loop_
_entity.id
_entity.type
_entity.pdbx_description
1 polymer ?
#
loop_
_entity_poly.entity_id
_entity_poly.type
_entity_poly.pdbx_seq_one_letter_code
_entity_poly.pdbx_strand_id
1 'polypeptide(L)'
;MEWNETLSQSPNTIEDKLLVDEGERSCLWFCFPSQSEVFHSPWKCFQSDGERGRVTMVSHLSEKESFTCTADMDGAQAPAEDPGHRSGQARAGTVVLLIGSIFFFTHLDESPLTGRTRLLVFSRENFRELAQITANGYMEEFKDSMVSPSDPRHQVVEKVVQILTQRNQDIAEISSVSWVVHVVDSPTMNAFILPNGEIFVFTGMLDAVKDIHQLSFILGHEMAHALIGHSAEQASLSHVVELLSLVLLTAIWAICPRDSLALLGHWVQNKLVQFLFDRPFSRKLEAEADQVGLQLAAKACADVRAGPVFWEQMELYDHLRGEPSIPEWLSTHPSHQNRVKQLDRLIP
;
A
#
# COMPACT_ATOMS: atom_id res chain seq x y z
N MET A 1 -3.22 -52.42 -38.57
CA MET A 1 -1.84 -52.68 -38.14
C MET A 1 -1.55 -51.73 -37.02
N GLU A 2 -1.27 -52.27 -35.84
CA GLU A 2 -0.80 -51.53 -34.67
C GLU A 2 0.47 -50.75 -34.99
N TRP A 3 0.60 -49.56 -34.39
CA TRP A 3 1.89 -49.06 -33.92
C TRP A 3 1.73 -48.59 -32.48
N ASN A 4 2.65 -49.08 -31.66
CA ASN A 4 2.66 -49.03 -30.21
C ASN A 4 3.48 -47.82 -29.73
N GLU A 5 3.22 -47.44 -28.48
CA GLU A 5 3.67 -46.27 -27.73
C GLU A 5 5.19 -46.00 -27.66
N THR A 6 5.61 -44.75 -27.43
CA THR A 6 6.34 -44.39 -26.19
C THR A 6 6.39 -42.87 -25.92
N LEU A 7 6.01 -42.51 -24.69
CA LEU A 7 5.93 -41.17 -24.11
C LEU A 7 7.29 -40.62 -23.62
N SER A 8 7.38 -39.29 -23.49
CA SER A 8 8.14 -38.67 -22.39
C SER A 8 7.42 -37.42 -21.92
N GLN A 9 6.69 -37.54 -20.81
CA GLN A 9 6.16 -36.41 -20.05
C GLN A 9 7.28 -35.73 -19.26
N SER A 10 7.44 -34.42 -19.41
CA SER A 10 7.96 -33.52 -18.39
C SER A 10 7.42 -32.09 -18.62
N PRO A 11 7.10 -31.34 -17.55
CA PRO A 11 6.26 -30.15 -17.59
C PRO A 11 7.04 -28.89 -17.97
N ASN A 12 6.34 -27.91 -18.56
CA ASN A 12 6.82 -26.58 -18.94
C ASN A 12 7.65 -26.50 -20.24
N THR A 13 6.98 -26.63 -21.39
CA THR A 13 7.27 -25.85 -22.61
C THR A 13 6.18 -26.10 -23.64
N ILE A 14 5.59 -25.05 -24.20
CA ILE A 14 4.75 -25.11 -25.41
C ILE A 14 5.72 -25.29 -26.58
N GLU A 15 5.84 -26.48 -27.16
CA GLU A 15 6.28 -26.73 -28.55
C GLU A 15 6.41 -28.25 -28.80
N ASP A 16 5.32 -28.92 -29.18
CA ASP A 16 5.41 -30.23 -29.83
C ASP A 16 5.54 -30.00 -31.35
N LYS A 17 6.76 -30.15 -31.88
CA LYS A 17 7.06 -30.10 -33.31
C LYS A 17 7.01 -31.51 -33.88
N LEU A 18 6.05 -31.79 -34.76
CA LEU A 18 6.05 -32.97 -35.62
C LEU A 18 6.76 -32.64 -36.92
N LEU A 19 7.91 -33.28 -37.15
CA LEU A 19 8.61 -33.27 -38.43
C LEU A 19 8.14 -34.48 -39.25
N VAL A 20 7.50 -34.22 -40.38
CA VAL A 20 7.19 -35.23 -41.39
C VAL A 20 8.10 -34.94 -42.57
N ASP A 21 8.95 -35.91 -42.93
CA ASP A 21 9.91 -35.81 -44.02
C ASP A 21 9.25 -36.36 -45.30
N GLU A 22 8.71 -35.46 -46.12
CA GLU A 22 8.44 -35.74 -47.54
C GLU A 22 9.47 -35.01 -48.38
N GLY A 23 10.04 -35.72 -49.35
CA GLY A 23 11.26 -35.33 -50.07
C GLY A 23 11.39 -33.85 -50.44
N GLU A 24 12.57 -33.31 -50.12
CA GLU A 24 13.13 -32.00 -50.48
C GLU A 24 12.49 -30.73 -49.90
N ARG A 25 11.48 -30.80 -49.01
CA ARG A 25 11.03 -29.62 -48.25
C ARG A 25 10.68 -29.94 -46.80
N SER A 26 11.47 -29.40 -45.87
CA SER A 26 11.18 -29.47 -44.43
C SER A 26 10.07 -28.47 -44.07
N CYS A 27 8.86 -28.94 -43.80
CA CYS A 27 7.74 -28.09 -43.35
C CYS A 27 7.57 -28.18 -41.82
N LEU A 28 7.43 -27.02 -41.16
CA LEU A 28 7.13 -26.93 -39.72
C LEU A 28 5.62 -26.76 -39.52
N TRP A 29 5.02 -27.68 -38.77
CA TRP A 29 3.62 -27.62 -38.36
C TRP A 29 3.49 -27.12 -36.93
N PHE A 30 2.69 -26.07 -36.73
CA PHE A 30 2.31 -25.58 -35.40
C PHE A 30 0.83 -25.86 -35.17
N CYS A 31 0.51 -26.69 -34.16
CA CYS A 31 -0.87 -27.03 -33.80
C CYS A 31 -1.22 -26.45 -32.43
N PHE A 32 -2.35 -25.75 -32.33
CA PHE A 32 -2.87 -25.23 -31.06
C PHE A 32 -4.25 -25.83 -30.73
N PRO A 33 -4.56 -26.04 -29.44
CA PRO A 33 -5.88 -26.48 -29.01
C PRO A 33 -6.91 -25.34 -29.18
N SER A 34 -8.04 -25.66 -29.80
CA SER A 34 -9.14 -24.72 -30.05
C SER A 34 -10.26 -24.90 -29.01
N GLN A 35 -10.60 -23.85 -28.25
CA GLN A 35 -11.72 -23.87 -27.28
C GLN A 35 -13.05 -23.32 -27.85
N SER A 36 -13.22 -23.21 -29.17
CA SER A 36 -14.50 -22.79 -29.76
C SER A 36 -15.35 -23.98 -30.20
N GLU A 37 -16.58 -24.09 -29.68
CA GLU A 37 -17.56 -25.16 -29.97
C GLU A 37 -18.13 -25.18 -31.41
N VAL A 38 -17.65 -24.30 -32.32
CA VAL A 38 -18.22 -24.16 -33.66
C VAL A 38 -17.58 -25.10 -34.70
N PHE A 39 -16.43 -25.73 -34.40
CA PHE A 39 -15.75 -26.63 -35.34
C PHE A 39 -15.41 -27.97 -34.70
N HIS A 40 -15.84 -29.07 -35.32
CA HIS A 40 -15.72 -30.46 -34.83
C HIS A 40 -14.31 -31.08 -34.92
N SER A 41 -13.23 -30.29 -34.93
CA SER A 41 -11.86 -30.84 -34.85
C SER A 41 -11.04 -30.16 -33.74
N PRO A 42 -10.39 -30.92 -32.83
CA PRO A 42 -9.76 -30.36 -31.63
C PRO A 42 -8.45 -29.58 -31.87
N TRP A 43 -7.92 -29.57 -33.11
CA TRP A 43 -6.62 -28.95 -33.43
C TRP A 43 -6.70 -28.08 -34.70
N LYS A 44 -6.10 -26.88 -34.66
CA LYS A 44 -5.81 -26.06 -35.86
C LYS A 44 -4.31 -26.12 -36.13
N CYS A 45 -3.92 -26.56 -37.32
CA CYS A 45 -2.51 -26.65 -37.71
C CYS A 45 -2.20 -25.67 -38.84
N PHE A 46 -1.06 -24.97 -38.73
CA PHE A 46 -0.59 -23.98 -39.70
C PHE A 46 0.70 -24.46 -40.38
N GLN A 47 0.81 -24.23 -41.69
CA GLN A 47 2.02 -24.47 -42.46
C GLN A 47 2.74 -23.14 -42.73
N SER A 48 4.01 -23.06 -42.37
CA SER A 48 4.91 -21.96 -42.75
C SER A 48 5.87 -22.46 -43.81
N ASP A 49 5.70 -22.04 -45.04
CA ASP A 49 6.75 -22.18 -46.06
C ASP A 49 7.77 -21.05 -45.84
N GLY A 50 9.07 -21.38 -45.80
CA GLY A 50 10.17 -20.52 -45.35
C GLY A 50 10.45 -19.24 -46.17
N GLU A 51 9.52 -18.76 -46.99
CA GLU A 51 9.59 -17.43 -47.61
C GLU A 51 8.77 -16.43 -46.78
N ARG A 52 9.40 -15.30 -46.42
CA ARG A 52 8.79 -14.24 -45.61
C ARG A 52 7.39 -13.87 -46.12
N GLY A 53 6.39 -14.07 -45.26
CA GLY A 53 5.09 -13.40 -45.37
C GLY A 53 3.92 -14.21 -45.94
N ARG A 54 4.04 -15.53 -46.18
CA ARG A 54 2.91 -16.36 -46.63
C ARG A 54 2.53 -17.42 -45.59
N VAL A 55 1.31 -17.35 -45.07
CA VAL A 55 0.72 -18.39 -44.20
C VAL A 55 -0.49 -18.96 -44.93
N THR A 56 -0.47 -20.27 -45.19
CA THR A 56 -1.55 -20.96 -45.89
C THR A 56 -2.35 -21.79 -44.88
N MET A 57 -3.66 -21.58 -44.84
CA MET A 57 -4.57 -22.37 -44.00
C MET A 57 -5.15 -23.50 -44.85
N VAL A 58 -4.82 -24.75 -44.52
CA VAL A 58 -5.34 -25.92 -45.25
C VAL A 58 -6.39 -26.62 -44.38
N SER A 59 -7.66 -26.49 -44.75
CA SER A 59 -8.73 -27.30 -44.16
C SER A 59 -8.98 -28.51 -45.05
N HIS A 60 -8.66 -29.72 -44.56
CA HIS A 60 -9.06 -30.96 -45.24
C HIS A 60 -10.53 -31.25 -44.93
N LEU A 61 -11.43 -30.66 -45.72
CA LEU A 61 -12.82 -31.08 -45.80
C LEU A 61 -13.23 -31.09 -47.27
N SER A 62 -13.33 -32.30 -47.82
CA SER A 62 -14.05 -32.67 -49.05
C SER A 62 -13.60 -31.98 -50.35
N GLU A 63 -13.52 -32.79 -51.41
CA GLU A 63 -13.17 -32.36 -52.76
C GLU A 63 -13.98 -31.14 -53.24
N LYS A 64 -13.26 -30.22 -53.91
CA LYS A 64 -13.70 -29.00 -54.62
C LYS A 64 -13.81 -27.73 -53.77
N GLU A 65 -12.66 -27.04 -53.70
CA GLU A 65 -12.46 -25.58 -53.85
C GLU A 65 -11.35 -25.10 -52.91
N SER A 66 -10.16 -24.87 -53.48
CA SER A 66 -9.06 -24.20 -52.80
C SER A 66 -9.25 -22.69 -52.88
N PHE A 67 -9.57 -22.04 -51.77
CA PHE A 67 -9.56 -20.57 -51.70
C PHE A 67 -8.16 -20.07 -51.36
N THR A 68 -7.58 -19.28 -52.27
CA THR A 68 -6.27 -18.64 -52.07
C THR A 68 -6.51 -17.19 -51.65
N CYS A 69 -6.30 -16.85 -50.38
CA CYS A 69 -6.23 -15.46 -49.95
C CYS A 69 -4.78 -14.99 -50.03
N THR A 70 -4.41 -14.32 -51.12
CA THR A 70 -3.17 -13.54 -51.21
C THR A 70 -3.37 -12.22 -50.47
N ALA A 71 -2.74 -12.06 -49.30
CA ALA A 71 -2.55 -10.74 -48.72
C ALA A 71 -1.37 -10.08 -49.44
N ASP A 72 -1.67 -9.12 -50.31
CA ASP A 72 -0.69 -8.29 -50.99
C ASP A 72 -0.07 -7.33 -49.97
N MET A 73 1.21 -7.54 -49.64
CA MET A 73 1.97 -6.74 -48.66
C MET A 73 2.79 -5.64 -49.33
N ASP A 74 2.54 -5.30 -50.60
CA ASP A 74 3.15 -4.16 -51.28
C ASP A 74 2.15 -3.00 -51.38
N GLY A 75 2.06 -2.19 -50.31
CA GLY A 75 1.25 -0.97 -50.34
C GLY A 75 0.76 -0.41 -49.02
N ALA A 76 1.12 -0.98 -47.87
CA ALA A 76 0.84 -0.34 -46.59
C ALA A 76 1.86 0.77 -46.30
N GLN A 77 1.73 1.90 -46.98
CA GLN A 77 2.25 3.15 -46.42
C GLN A 77 1.60 3.29 -45.04
N ALA A 78 2.41 3.33 -43.98
CA ALA A 78 1.92 3.73 -42.66
C ALA A 78 1.10 5.03 -42.85
N PRO A 79 -0.16 5.11 -42.36
CA PRO A 79 -0.94 6.32 -42.50
C PRO A 79 -0.09 7.48 -41.96
N ALA A 80 0.13 8.51 -42.78
CA ALA A 80 0.87 9.68 -42.36
C ALA A 80 0.25 10.18 -41.05
N GLU A 81 1.04 10.20 -39.97
CA GLU A 81 0.58 10.72 -38.69
C GLU A 81 0.08 12.15 -38.91
N ASP A 82 -1.21 12.39 -38.66
CA ASP A 82 -1.80 13.72 -38.76
C ASP A 82 -1.07 14.67 -37.78
N PRO A 83 -0.38 15.73 -38.27
CA PRO A 83 0.32 16.67 -37.40
C PRO A 83 -0.61 17.38 -36.41
N GLY A 84 -1.92 17.44 -36.70
CA GLY A 84 -2.95 17.91 -35.76
C GLY A 84 -3.06 17.04 -34.51
N HIS A 85 -2.95 15.72 -34.64
CA HIS A 85 -3.12 14.75 -33.56
C HIS A 85 -1.95 14.79 -32.55
N ARG A 86 -0.70 14.96 -33.03
CA ARG A 86 0.48 15.17 -32.16
C ARG A 86 0.39 16.49 -31.38
N SER A 87 -0.12 17.55 -32.01
CA SER A 87 -0.26 18.86 -31.37
C SER A 87 -1.31 18.86 -30.24
N GLY A 88 -2.40 18.10 -30.40
CA GLY A 88 -3.45 17.93 -29.38
C GLY A 88 -2.98 17.13 -28.16
N GLN A 89 -2.24 16.04 -28.37
CA GLN A 89 -1.68 15.23 -27.29
C GLN A 89 -0.61 15.97 -26.48
N ALA A 90 0.26 16.73 -27.15
CA ALA A 90 1.26 17.56 -26.47
C ALA A 90 0.61 18.67 -25.62
N ARG A 91 -0.48 19.28 -26.10
CA ARG A 91 -1.27 20.27 -25.35
C ARG A 91 -1.97 19.65 -24.14
N ALA A 92 -2.56 18.46 -24.28
CA ALA A 92 -3.22 17.75 -23.18
C ALA A 92 -2.23 17.36 -22.07
N GLY A 93 -1.05 16.82 -22.43
CA GLY A 93 0.00 16.49 -21.45
C GLY A 93 0.51 17.71 -20.69
N THR A 94 0.63 18.85 -21.36
CA THR A 94 1.03 20.12 -20.73
C THR A 94 0.01 20.61 -19.70
N VAL A 95 -1.30 20.47 -20.00
CA VAL A 95 -2.38 20.84 -19.07
C VAL A 95 -2.40 19.94 -17.84
N VAL A 96 -2.23 18.63 -18.01
CA VAL A 96 -2.18 17.67 -16.87
C VAL A 96 -0.99 17.97 -15.97
N LEU A 97 0.20 18.24 -16.54
CA LEU A 97 1.38 18.62 -15.77
C LEU A 97 1.19 19.94 -15.02
N LEU A 98 0.54 20.93 -15.64
CA LEU A 98 0.19 22.20 -15.00
C LEU A 98 -0.78 21.99 -13.82
N ILE A 99 -1.86 21.24 -14.02
CA ILE A 99 -2.83 20.94 -12.96
C ILE A 99 -2.17 20.16 -11.82
N GLY A 100 -1.39 19.13 -12.14
CA GLY A 100 -0.65 18.35 -11.16
C GLY A 100 0.37 19.18 -10.38
N SER A 101 1.06 20.11 -11.06
CA SER A 101 2.00 21.02 -10.41
C SER A 101 1.27 22.01 -9.50
N ILE A 102 0.17 22.61 -9.94
CA ILE A 102 -0.65 23.50 -9.11
C ILE A 102 -1.15 22.73 -7.89
N PHE A 103 -1.72 21.53 -8.09
CA PHE A 103 -2.19 20.67 -7.02
C PHE A 103 -1.09 20.37 -6.01
N PHE A 104 0.11 19.99 -6.46
CA PHE A 104 1.23 19.70 -5.58
C PHE A 104 1.57 20.93 -4.72
N PHE A 105 1.77 22.10 -5.33
CA PHE A 105 2.17 23.30 -4.60
C PHE A 105 1.08 23.88 -3.69
N THR A 106 -0.20 23.74 -4.03
CA THR A 106 -1.31 24.24 -3.19
C THR A 106 -1.59 23.36 -1.97
N HIS A 107 -1.13 22.10 -1.98
CA HIS A 107 -1.35 21.13 -0.89
C HIS A 107 -0.09 20.83 -0.08
N LEU A 108 0.99 21.62 -0.25
CA LEU A 108 2.13 21.57 0.66
C LEU A 108 1.75 22.22 1.99
N ASP A 109 1.98 21.50 3.08
CA ASP A 109 1.77 21.93 4.47
C ASP A 109 3.10 21.80 5.24
N GLU A 110 3.25 22.55 6.32
CA GLU A 110 4.34 22.37 7.28
C GLU A 110 3.81 21.74 8.57
N SER A 111 4.53 20.73 9.07
CA SER A 111 4.24 20.11 10.36
C SER A 111 4.30 21.16 11.48
N PRO A 112 3.26 21.27 12.34
CA PRO A 112 3.15 22.36 13.30
C PRO A 112 4.25 22.35 14.39
N LEU A 113 4.83 21.17 14.67
CA LEU A 113 5.81 20.99 15.75
C LEU A 113 7.24 20.83 15.26
N THR A 114 7.44 20.35 14.04
CA THR A 114 8.79 20.04 13.52
C THR A 114 9.19 20.91 12.33
N GLY A 115 8.24 21.62 11.70
CA GLY A 115 8.48 22.41 10.48
C GLY A 115 8.74 21.56 9.24
N ARG A 116 8.54 20.23 9.30
CA ARG A 116 8.73 19.37 8.14
C ARG A 116 7.68 19.63 7.07
N THR A 117 8.12 19.90 5.85
CA THR A 117 7.24 20.01 4.68
C THR A 117 6.65 18.64 4.32
N ARG A 118 5.35 18.63 4.03
CA ARG A 118 4.58 17.43 3.67
C ARG A 118 3.46 17.77 2.70
N LEU A 119 2.89 16.74 2.08
CA LEU A 119 1.73 16.87 1.20
C LEU A 119 0.46 16.50 1.98
N LEU A 120 -0.45 17.45 2.12
CA LEU A 120 -1.69 17.29 2.87
C LEU A 120 -2.89 17.64 1.97
N VAL A 121 -3.56 16.62 1.45
CA VAL A 121 -4.71 16.75 0.55
C VAL A 121 -6.00 16.95 1.35
N PHE A 122 -6.12 16.26 2.47
CA PHE A 122 -7.26 16.41 3.38
C PHE A 122 -7.01 17.58 4.34
N SER A 123 -7.96 18.51 4.43
CA SER A 123 -7.88 19.55 5.46
C SER A 123 -7.90 18.91 6.85
N ARG A 124 -7.25 19.56 7.82
CA ARG A 124 -7.26 19.10 9.23
C ARG A 124 -8.68 18.98 9.77
N GLU A 125 -9.59 19.84 9.32
CA GLU A 125 -10.99 19.83 9.75
C GLU A 125 -11.78 18.63 9.23
N ASN A 126 -11.64 18.30 7.93
CA ASN A 126 -12.26 17.11 7.36
C ASN A 126 -11.78 15.84 8.09
N PHE A 127 -10.49 15.82 8.48
CA PHE A 127 -9.92 14.69 9.20
C PHE A 127 -10.40 14.61 10.67
N ARG A 128 -10.75 15.73 11.30
CA ARG A 128 -11.40 15.75 12.63
C ARG A 128 -12.83 15.20 12.58
N GLU A 129 -13.60 15.55 11.55
CA GLU A 129 -14.93 14.96 11.36
C GLU A 129 -14.85 13.44 11.16
N LEU A 130 -13.90 12.98 10.35
CA LEU A 130 -13.65 11.55 10.16
C LEU A 130 -13.24 10.88 11.49
N ALA A 131 -12.37 11.53 12.27
CA ALA A 131 -11.97 11.04 13.59
C ALA A 131 -13.16 10.86 14.53
N GLN A 132 -14.17 11.74 14.49
CA GLN A 132 -15.38 11.59 15.29
C GLN A 132 -16.19 10.35 14.91
N ILE A 133 -16.32 10.08 13.61
CA ILE A 133 -17.02 8.88 13.12
C ILE A 133 -16.25 7.62 13.54
N THR A 134 -14.93 7.63 13.36
CA THR A 134 -14.03 6.54 13.79
C THR A 134 -14.12 6.30 15.30
N ALA A 135 -14.11 7.36 16.11
CA ALA A 135 -14.26 7.27 17.56
C ALA A 135 -15.57 6.59 17.94
N ASN A 136 -16.70 7.02 17.36
CA ASN A 136 -18.01 6.39 17.61
C ASN A 136 -18.01 4.90 17.23
N GLY A 137 -17.33 4.54 16.14
CA GLY A 137 -17.13 3.15 15.73
C GLY A 137 -16.42 2.32 16.81
N TYR A 138 -15.29 2.81 17.32
CA TYR A 138 -14.55 2.14 18.40
C TYR A 138 -15.31 2.11 19.72
N MET A 139 -16.05 3.17 20.05
CA MET A 139 -16.91 3.19 21.24
C MET A 139 -17.98 2.10 21.19
N GLU A 140 -18.57 1.86 20.02
CA GLU A 140 -19.53 0.77 19.82
C GLU A 140 -18.85 -0.60 19.82
N GLU A 141 -17.69 -0.73 19.17
CA GLU A 141 -16.91 -1.97 19.12
C GLU A 141 -16.48 -2.44 20.51
N PHE A 142 -15.97 -1.53 21.34
CA PHE A 142 -15.40 -1.86 22.64
C PHE A 142 -16.37 -1.68 23.82
N LYS A 143 -17.64 -1.35 23.58
CA LYS A 143 -18.64 -1.01 24.61
C LYS A 143 -18.69 -2.00 25.79
N ASP A 144 -18.60 -3.30 25.51
CA ASP A 144 -18.73 -4.37 26.50
C ASP A 144 -17.39 -4.66 27.22
N SER A 145 -16.29 -4.13 26.69
CA SER A 145 -14.93 -4.25 27.23
C SER A 145 -14.39 -2.96 27.85
N MET A 146 -15.19 -1.89 27.92
CA MET A 146 -14.74 -0.63 28.52
C MET A 146 -14.55 -0.78 30.03
N VAL A 147 -13.35 -0.46 30.50
CA VAL A 147 -13.01 -0.40 31.91
C VAL A 147 -13.63 0.86 32.52
N SER A 148 -14.28 0.69 33.68
CA SER A 148 -14.92 1.79 34.41
C SER A 148 -13.93 2.93 34.72
N PRO A 149 -14.35 4.20 34.66
CA PRO A 149 -13.54 5.34 35.12
C PRO A 149 -13.12 5.27 36.59
N SER A 150 -13.82 4.46 37.40
CA SER A 150 -13.47 4.23 38.80
C SER A 150 -12.35 3.20 39.01
N ASP A 151 -11.97 2.45 37.97
CA ASP A 151 -10.89 1.46 38.02
C ASP A 151 -9.52 2.15 38.18
N PRO A 152 -8.63 1.65 39.06
CA PRO A 152 -7.28 2.22 39.23
C PRO A 152 -6.48 2.31 37.93
N ARG A 153 -6.65 1.36 37.01
CA ARG A 153 -5.97 1.36 35.70
C ARG A 153 -6.39 2.57 34.87
N HIS A 154 -7.70 2.84 34.82
CA HIS A 154 -8.25 4.00 34.13
C HIS A 154 -7.73 5.31 34.76
N GLN A 155 -7.79 5.42 36.08
CA GLN A 155 -7.34 6.62 36.81
C GLN A 155 -5.85 6.92 36.59
N VAL A 156 -5.01 5.90 36.52
CA VAL A 156 -3.58 6.07 36.24
C VAL A 156 -3.37 6.64 34.84
N VAL A 157 -4.01 6.05 33.82
CA VAL A 157 -3.91 6.55 32.43
C VAL A 157 -4.42 7.98 32.34
N GLU A 158 -5.59 8.24 32.90
CA GLU A 158 -6.19 9.58 32.92
C GLU A 158 -5.27 10.60 33.58
N LYS A 159 -4.65 10.25 34.71
CA LYS A 159 -3.70 11.13 35.39
C LYS A 159 -2.44 11.40 34.56
N VAL A 160 -1.91 10.42 33.84
CA VAL A 160 -0.75 10.64 32.95
C VAL A 160 -1.12 11.57 31.81
N VAL A 161 -2.26 11.35 31.16
CA VAL A 161 -2.77 12.22 30.09
C VAL A 161 -3.00 13.64 30.61
N GLN A 162 -3.57 13.80 31.80
CA GLN A 162 -3.73 15.11 32.43
C GLN A 162 -2.38 15.81 32.66
N ILE A 163 -1.36 15.09 33.13
CA ILE A 163 -0.02 15.68 33.33
C ILE A 163 0.60 16.06 31.97
N LEU A 164 0.54 15.18 30.97
CA LEU A 164 1.05 15.46 29.61
C LEU A 164 0.38 16.69 29.02
N THR A 165 -0.95 16.77 29.06
CA THR A 165 -1.71 17.89 28.50
C THR A 165 -1.46 19.20 29.25
N GLN A 166 -1.47 19.17 30.60
CA GLN A 166 -1.23 20.38 31.42
C GLN A 166 0.19 20.94 31.25
N ARG A 167 1.19 20.07 31.14
CA ARG A 167 2.60 20.49 31.02
C ARG A 167 2.98 20.94 29.61
N ASN A 168 2.13 20.65 28.63
CA ASN A 168 2.34 20.99 27.23
C ASN A 168 1.27 21.97 26.69
N GLN A 169 0.62 22.75 27.56
CA GLN A 169 -0.39 23.76 27.16
C GLN A 169 0.17 24.90 26.32
N ASP A 170 1.50 25.05 26.25
CA ASP A 170 2.15 26.01 25.36
C ASP A 170 2.02 25.64 23.88
N ILE A 171 1.65 24.39 23.59
CA ILE A 171 1.38 23.90 22.23
C ILE A 171 -0.10 24.14 21.90
N ALA A 172 -0.36 24.97 20.89
CA ALA A 172 -1.71 25.35 20.49
C ALA A 172 -2.58 24.13 20.14
N GLU A 173 -2.00 23.16 19.43
CA GLU A 173 -2.65 21.93 19.02
C GLU A 173 -3.12 21.10 20.22
N ILE A 174 -2.38 21.08 21.33
CA ILE A 174 -2.78 20.39 22.57
C ILE A 174 -3.90 21.13 23.29
N SER A 175 -3.77 22.45 23.40
CA SER A 175 -4.75 23.29 24.10
C SER A 175 -6.10 23.39 23.38
N SER A 176 -6.13 23.16 22.07
CA SER A 176 -7.32 23.24 21.22
C SER A 176 -8.18 21.97 21.21
N VAL A 177 -7.69 20.87 21.80
CA VAL A 177 -8.30 19.54 21.74
C VAL A 177 -8.75 19.11 23.14
N SER A 178 -9.91 18.47 23.23
CA SER A 178 -10.38 17.83 24.46
C SER A 178 -9.88 16.39 24.50
N TRP A 179 -9.12 16.04 25.54
CA TRP A 179 -8.51 14.73 25.68
C TRP A 179 -9.38 13.82 26.53
N VAL A 180 -9.89 12.74 25.95
CA VAL A 180 -10.81 11.79 26.61
C VAL A 180 -10.17 10.41 26.60
N VAL A 181 -10.12 9.76 27.77
CA VAL A 181 -9.44 8.49 27.96
C VAL A 181 -10.45 7.35 28.02
N HIS A 182 -10.20 6.32 27.21
CA HIS A 182 -10.90 5.05 27.24
C HIS A 182 -9.89 3.94 27.47
N VAL A 183 -10.18 3.09 28.46
CA VAL A 183 -9.36 1.90 28.73
C VAL A 183 -10.18 0.68 28.35
N VAL A 184 -9.61 -0.15 27.47
CA VAL A 184 -10.23 -1.35 26.91
C VAL A 184 -9.66 -2.58 27.60
N ASP A 185 -10.51 -3.40 28.21
CA ASP A 185 -10.12 -4.65 28.85
C ASP A 185 -9.86 -5.73 27.80
N SER A 186 -8.63 -5.78 27.34
CA SER A 186 -8.18 -6.73 26.31
C SER A 186 -6.67 -6.97 26.48
N PRO A 187 -6.22 -8.24 26.41
CA PRO A 187 -4.80 -8.59 26.52
C PRO A 187 -3.98 -8.14 25.32
N THR A 188 -4.60 -7.52 24.33
CA THR A 188 -3.92 -6.96 23.16
C THR A 188 -3.01 -5.82 23.60
N MET A 189 -1.74 -5.88 23.23
CA MET A 189 -0.80 -4.80 23.48
C MET A 189 -0.98 -3.72 22.42
N ASN A 190 -1.83 -2.73 22.73
CA ASN A 190 -2.11 -1.61 21.85
C ASN A 190 -2.48 -0.34 22.62
N ALA A 191 -2.22 0.81 22.00
CA ALA A 191 -2.74 2.11 22.39
C ALA A 191 -2.80 2.97 21.11
N PHE A 192 -3.79 3.83 20.99
CA PHE A 192 -3.84 4.77 19.89
C PHE A 192 -4.60 6.04 20.27
N ILE A 193 -4.29 7.12 19.57
CA ILE A 193 -4.92 8.43 19.79
C ILE A 193 -5.48 8.95 18.47
N LEU A 194 -6.75 9.30 18.49
CA LEU A 194 -7.42 9.91 17.35
C LEU A 194 -7.16 11.43 17.30
N PRO A 195 -7.18 12.04 16.11
CA PRO A 195 -6.95 13.48 15.92
C PRO A 195 -7.89 14.41 16.71
N ASN A 196 -9.06 13.91 17.14
CA ASN A 196 -10.03 14.65 17.95
C ASN A 196 -9.77 14.53 19.47
N GLY A 197 -8.72 13.84 19.91
CA GLY A 197 -8.32 13.72 21.31
C GLY A 197 -8.90 12.50 22.04
N GLU A 198 -9.57 11.60 21.33
CA GLU A 198 -10.03 10.32 21.89
C GLU A 198 -8.85 9.36 21.99
N ILE A 199 -8.58 8.88 23.20
CA ILE A 199 -7.45 8.02 23.56
C ILE A 199 -7.98 6.65 23.90
N PHE A 200 -7.46 5.60 23.25
CA PHE A 200 -7.78 4.21 23.57
C PHE A 200 -6.52 3.50 24.05
N VAL A 201 -6.56 2.92 25.25
CA VAL A 201 -5.44 2.17 25.83
C VAL A 201 -5.92 0.78 26.25
N PHE A 202 -5.23 -0.26 25.80
CA PHE A 202 -5.60 -1.64 26.08
C PHE A 202 -4.89 -2.12 27.34
N THR A 203 -5.54 -2.97 28.14
CA THR A 203 -4.94 -3.51 29.36
C THR A 203 -3.67 -4.31 29.09
N GLY A 204 -3.56 -4.97 27.94
CA GLY A 204 -2.31 -5.59 27.48
C GLY A 204 -1.14 -4.61 27.26
N MET A 205 -1.40 -3.35 26.92
CA MET A 205 -0.37 -2.31 26.87
C MET A 205 0.04 -1.88 28.28
N LEU A 206 -0.92 -1.79 29.21
CA LEU A 206 -0.63 -1.48 30.61
C LEU A 206 0.21 -2.57 31.29
N ASP A 207 0.02 -3.84 30.89
CA ASP A 207 0.82 -4.97 31.36
C ASP A 207 2.23 -4.99 30.75
N ALA A 208 2.43 -4.36 29.58
CA ALA A 208 3.72 -4.30 28.90
C ALA A 208 4.63 -3.19 29.46
N VAL A 209 4.06 -2.09 29.95
CA VAL A 209 4.82 -1.00 30.58
C VAL A 209 5.21 -1.34 32.01
N LYS A 210 6.45 -1.01 32.38
CA LYS A 210 6.99 -1.28 33.72
C LYS A 210 6.73 -0.15 34.72
N ASP A 211 6.60 1.08 34.23
CA ASP A 211 6.45 2.26 35.07
C ASP A 211 5.72 3.41 34.36
N ILE A 212 5.48 4.47 35.11
CA ILE A 212 4.78 5.68 34.66
C ILE A 212 5.58 6.47 33.62
N HIS A 213 6.90 6.29 33.55
CA HIS A 213 7.77 6.99 32.61
C HIS A 213 7.67 6.36 31.22
N GLN A 214 7.64 5.02 31.15
CA GLN A 214 7.34 4.30 29.91
C GLN A 214 5.93 4.62 29.41
N LEU A 215 4.93 4.61 30.29
CA LEU A 215 3.57 4.98 29.90
C LEU A 215 3.48 6.43 29.40
N SER A 216 4.14 7.38 30.07
CA SER A 216 4.23 8.76 29.63
C SER A 216 4.88 8.91 28.24
N PHE A 217 5.93 8.12 27.95
CA PHE A 217 6.58 8.14 26.65
C PHE A 217 5.67 7.58 25.55
N ILE A 218 5.00 6.43 25.77
CA ILE A 218 4.09 5.83 24.79
C ILE A 218 2.91 6.75 24.49
N LEU A 219 2.28 7.30 25.53
CA LEU A 219 1.19 8.26 25.33
C LEU A 219 1.68 9.55 24.68
N GLY A 220 2.89 10.02 25.00
CA GLY A 220 3.53 11.15 24.32
C GLY A 220 3.76 10.87 22.83
N HIS A 221 4.21 9.67 22.48
CA HIS A 221 4.41 9.22 21.10
C HIS A 221 3.09 9.18 20.33
N GLU A 222 2.03 8.61 20.92
CA GLU A 222 0.69 8.62 20.31
C GLU A 222 0.10 10.02 20.17
N MET A 223 0.30 10.88 21.18
CA MET A 223 -0.11 12.28 21.09
C MET A 223 0.63 12.98 19.97
N ALA A 224 1.93 12.69 19.77
CA ALA A 224 2.71 13.25 18.67
C ALA A 224 2.12 12.87 17.30
N HIS A 225 1.72 11.60 17.09
CA HIS A 225 1.04 11.18 15.86
C HIS A 225 -0.21 12.02 15.57
N ALA A 226 -1.05 12.23 16.59
CA ALA A 226 -2.29 12.99 16.47
C ALA A 226 -2.04 14.49 16.24
N LEU A 227 -1.11 15.08 17.00
CA LEU A 227 -0.79 16.52 16.95
C LEU A 227 -0.12 16.92 15.64
N ILE A 228 0.82 16.10 15.18
CA ILE A 228 1.48 16.32 13.89
C ILE A 228 0.47 16.04 12.78
N GLY A 229 -0.39 15.03 12.91
CA GLY A 229 -1.38 14.65 11.89
C GLY A 229 -0.83 13.60 10.92
N HIS A 230 -0.07 12.63 11.42
CA HIS A 230 0.51 11.55 10.62
C HIS A 230 -0.55 10.74 9.86
N SER A 231 -1.70 10.46 10.48
CA SER A 231 -2.81 9.75 9.83
C SER A 231 -3.38 10.53 8.64
N ALA A 232 -3.47 11.85 8.75
CA ALA A 232 -3.94 12.71 7.66
C ALA A 232 -2.91 12.78 6.51
N GLU A 233 -1.62 12.81 6.84
CA GLU A 233 -0.54 12.76 5.84
C GLU A 233 -0.51 11.42 5.10
N GLN A 234 -0.61 10.30 5.83
CA GLN A 234 -0.67 8.97 5.25
C GLN A 234 -1.91 8.79 4.36
N ALA A 235 -3.09 9.22 4.82
CA ALA A 235 -4.30 9.19 4.02
C ALA A 235 -4.17 10.05 2.75
N SER A 236 -3.60 11.25 2.87
CA SER A 236 -3.36 12.15 1.74
C SER A 236 -2.46 11.53 0.69
N LEU A 237 -1.33 10.95 1.10
CA LEU A 237 -0.41 10.28 0.18
C LEU A 237 -1.03 9.03 -0.45
N SER A 238 -1.78 8.25 0.32
CA SER A 238 -2.48 7.07 -0.19
C SER A 238 -3.46 7.45 -1.30
N HIS A 239 -4.22 8.53 -1.09
CA HIS A 239 -5.16 9.05 -2.07
C HIS A 239 -4.47 9.60 -3.32
N VAL A 240 -3.31 10.25 -3.17
CA VAL A 240 -2.50 10.70 -4.32
C VAL A 240 -1.98 9.51 -5.13
N VAL A 241 -1.46 8.48 -4.46
CA VAL A 241 -1.00 7.26 -5.13
C VAL A 241 -2.15 6.56 -5.85
N GLU A 242 -3.32 6.49 -5.24
CA GLU A 242 -4.53 5.94 -5.85
C GLU A 242 -4.95 6.72 -7.10
N LEU A 243 -5.01 8.05 -7.01
CA LEU A 243 -5.34 8.90 -8.16
C LEU A 243 -4.33 8.74 -9.30
N LEU A 244 -3.03 8.74 -8.99
CA LEU A 244 -1.98 8.53 -9.99
C LEU A 244 -2.07 7.13 -10.63
N SER A 245 -2.43 6.12 -9.84
CA SER A 245 -2.63 4.75 -10.33
C SER A 245 -3.83 4.66 -11.27
N LEU A 246 -4.92 5.36 -10.96
CA LEU A 246 -6.09 5.44 -11.83
C LEU A 246 -5.76 6.13 -13.17
N VAL A 247 -4.99 7.23 -13.13
CA VAL A 247 -4.53 7.94 -14.34
C VAL A 247 -3.63 7.03 -15.19
N LEU A 248 -2.71 6.30 -14.57
CA LEU A 248 -1.85 5.36 -15.27
C LEU A 248 -2.66 4.21 -15.89
N LEU A 249 -3.59 3.63 -15.14
CA LEU A 249 -4.40 2.52 -15.62
C LEU A 249 -5.31 2.93 -16.79
N THR A 250 -5.91 4.12 -16.72
CA THR A 250 -6.72 4.66 -17.83
C THR A 250 -5.88 4.93 -19.07
N ALA A 251 -4.64 5.41 -18.92
CA ALA A 251 -3.70 5.58 -20.03
C ALA A 251 -3.29 4.24 -20.67
N ILE A 252 -3.01 3.21 -19.86
CA ILE A 252 -2.71 1.85 -20.35
C ILE A 252 -3.91 1.27 -21.10
N TRP A 253 -5.11 1.41 -20.53
CA TRP A 253 -6.34 0.91 -21.14
C TRP A 253 -6.63 1.57 -22.50
N ALA A 254 -6.34 2.88 -22.63
CA ALA A 254 -6.48 3.60 -23.90
C ALA A 254 -5.55 3.07 -25.01
N ILE A 255 -4.40 2.48 -24.65
CA ILE A 255 -3.42 1.90 -25.60
C ILE A 255 -3.68 0.40 -25.82
N CYS A 256 -4.11 -0.31 -24.78
CA CYS A 256 -4.36 -1.74 -24.78
C CYS A 256 -5.62 -2.04 -23.96
N PRO A 257 -6.81 -2.11 -24.61
CA PRO A 257 -8.08 -2.36 -23.93
C PRO A 257 -8.23 -3.86 -23.64
N ARG A 258 -7.41 -4.38 -22.71
CA ARG A 258 -7.52 -5.74 -22.18
C ARG A 258 -7.78 -5.68 -20.69
N ASP A 259 -8.87 -6.27 -20.25
CA ASP A 259 -9.31 -6.26 -18.85
C ASP A 259 -8.31 -6.95 -17.91
N SER A 260 -7.48 -7.87 -18.43
CA SER A 260 -6.41 -8.53 -17.67
C SER A 260 -5.34 -7.57 -17.15
N LEU A 261 -5.13 -6.42 -17.81
CA LEU A 261 -4.17 -5.39 -17.36
C LEU A 261 -4.70 -4.58 -16.18
N ALA A 262 -6.03 -4.46 -16.03
CA ALA A 262 -6.64 -3.73 -14.92
C ALA A 262 -6.47 -4.46 -13.59
N LEU A 263 -6.65 -5.77 -13.56
CA LEU A 263 -6.41 -6.60 -12.37
C LEU A 263 -4.94 -6.56 -11.93
N LEU A 264 -4.03 -6.59 -12.90
CA LEU A 264 -2.58 -6.52 -12.64
C LEU A 264 -2.18 -5.12 -12.15
N GLY A 265 -2.79 -4.06 -12.68
CA GLY A 265 -2.63 -2.68 -12.22
C GLY A 265 -3.05 -2.48 -10.76
N HIS A 266 -4.22 -2.97 -10.37
CA HIS A 266 -4.68 -2.92 -8.97
C HIS A 266 -3.77 -3.70 -8.02
N TRP A 267 -3.28 -4.88 -8.43
CA TRP A 267 -2.33 -5.65 -7.61
C TRP A 267 -1.01 -4.91 -7.42
N VAL A 268 -0.44 -4.34 -8.49
CA VAL A 268 0.79 -3.54 -8.42
C VAL A 268 0.59 -2.29 -7.55
N GLN A 269 -0.55 -1.61 -7.67
CA GLN A 269 -0.90 -0.45 -6.84
C GLN A 269 -0.91 -0.81 -5.35
N ASN A 270 -1.62 -1.86 -4.96
CA ASN A 270 -1.69 -2.27 -3.56
C ASN A 270 -0.30 -2.62 -3.01
N LYS A 271 0.55 -3.25 -3.82
CA LYS A 271 1.94 -3.52 -3.46
C LYS A 271 2.80 -2.26 -3.38
N LEU A 272 2.56 -1.26 -4.22
CA LEU A 272 3.27 0.00 -4.17
C LEU A 272 2.89 0.81 -2.92
N VAL A 273 1.60 0.88 -2.60
CA VAL A 273 1.09 1.51 -1.37
C VAL A 273 1.70 0.81 -0.15
N GLN A 274 1.58 -0.52 -0.06
CA GLN A 274 2.23 -1.30 1.00
C GLN A 274 3.72 -0.98 1.08
N PHE A 275 4.47 -1.08 -0.02
CA PHE A 275 5.91 -0.84 0.00
C PHE A 275 6.30 0.59 0.41
N LEU A 276 5.53 1.60 -0.02
CA LEU A 276 5.76 3.00 0.32
C LEU A 276 5.60 3.23 1.82
N PHE A 277 4.54 2.67 2.40
CA PHE A 277 4.20 2.84 3.81
C PHE A 277 4.96 1.87 4.73
N ASP A 278 5.31 0.66 4.30
CA ASP A 278 6.02 -0.36 5.10
C ASP A 278 7.52 -0.04 5.31
N ARG A 279 8.09 0.91 4.56
CA ARG A 279 9.56 1.07 4.49
C ARG A 279 10.03 2.47 4.88
N PRO A 280 10.36 3.42 3.98
CA PRO A 280 11.01 4.65 4.41
C PRO A 280 10.04 5.67 4.99
N PHE A 281 8.78 5.67 4.55
CA PHE A 281 7.83 6.71 4.93
C PHE A 281 7.33 6.51 6.37
N SER A 282 6.84 5.31 6.72
CA SER A 282 6.51 4.99 8.13
C SER A 282 7.68 5.29 9.06
N ARG A 283 8.91 4.85 8.74
CA ARG A 283 10.10 5.15 9.56
C ARG A 283 10.34 6.65 9.81
N LYS A 284 10.05 7.51 8.83
CA LYS A 284 10.15 8.97 9.02
C LYS A 284 9.09 9.49 9.98
N LEU A 285 7.85 9.01 9.86
CA LEU A 285 6.76 9.41 10.76
C LEU A 285 7.02 8.91 12.18
N GLU A 286 7.45 7.66 12.35
CA GLU A 286 7.83 7.10 13.65
C GLU A 286 8.99 7.87 14.29
N ALA A 287 10.03 8.20 13.52
CA ALA A 287 11.16 9.00 13.97
C ALA A 287 10.76 10.41 14.43
N GLU A 288 9.78 11.02 13.75
CA GLU A 288 9.24 12.32 14.10
C GLU A 288 8.38 12.25 15.37
N ALA A 289 7.53 11.22 15.47
CA ALA A 289 6.69 10.96 16.63
C ALA A 289 7.53 10.61 17.87
N ASP A 290 8.61 9.84 17.72
CA ASP A 290 9.60 9.58 18.78
C ASP A 290 10.19 10.88 19.32
N GLN A 291 10.61 11.78 18.42
CA GLN A 291 11.23 13.05 18.79
C GLN A 291 10.25 13.95 19.57
N VAL A 292 9.05 14.14 19.04
CA VAL A 292 8.05 14.99 19.68
C VAL A 292 7.53 14.33 20.95
N GLY A 293 7.25 13.02 20.94
CA GLY A 293 6.81 12.27 22.11
C GLY A 293 7.80 12.33 23.26
N LEU A 294 9.12 12.24 22.98
CA LEU A 294 10.17 12.43 23.96
C LEU A 294 10.14 13.84 24.56
N GLN A 295 9.91 14.88 23.75
CA GLN A 295 9.79 16.27 24.22
C GLN A 295 8.54 16.47 25.09
N LEU A 296 7.40 15.89 24.70
CA LEU A 296 6.16 15.95 25.48
C LEU A 296 6.34 15.27 26.85
N ALA A 297 6.98 14.10 26.87
CA ALA A 297 7.30 13.36 28.08
C ALA A 297 8.31 14.11 28.96
N ALA A 298 9.34 14.73 28.37
CA ALA A 298 10.32 15.55 29.08
C ALA A 298 9.66 16.74 29.79
N LYS A 299 8.79 17.48 29.07
CA LYS A 299 8.01 18.60 29.63
C LYS A 299 7.09 18.15 30.76
N ALA A 300 6.58 16.93 30.68
CA ALA A 300 5.80 16.28 31.73
C ALA A 300 6.62 15.77 32.94
N CYS A 301 7.94 16.02 32.97
CA CYS A 301 8.88 15.55 33.98
C CYS A 301 8.99 14.02 34.07
N ALA A 302 8.70 13.30 32.99
CA ALA A 302 8.96 11.86 32.91
C ALA A 302 10.45 11.60 32.63
N ASP A 303 10.97 10.48 33.12
CA ASP A 303 12.33 10.04 32.78
C ASP A 303 12.36 9.56 31.32
N VAL A 304 12.85 10.43 30.44
CA VAL A 304 12.94 10.18 29.00
C VAL A 304 13.81 8.98 28.62
N ARG A 305 14.69 8.52 29.52
CA ARG A 305 15.49 7.29 29.32
C ARG A 305 14.63 6.04 29.31
N ALA A 306 13.40 6.11 29.82
CA ALA A 306 12.44 5.02 29.78
C ALA A 306 11.99 4.68 28.34
N GLY A 307 12.04 5.64 27.41
CA GLY A 307 11.65 5.45 26.01
C GLY A 307 12.53 4.45 25.25
N PRO A 308 13.86 4.66 25.16
CA PRO A 308 14.79 3.68 24.59
C PRO A 308 14.65 2.30 25.25
N VAL A 309 14.54 2.27 26.57
CA VAL A 309 14.38 1.02 27.34
C VAL A 309 13.09 0.28 26.98
N PHE A 310 11.99 0.99 26.71
CA PHE A 310 10.76 0.37 26.23
C PHE A 310 10.95 -0.27 24.85
N TRP A 311 11.62 0.42 23.91
CA TRP A 311 11.87 -0.13 22.58
C TRP A 311 12.81 -1.35 22.60
N GLU A 312 13.82 -1.35 23.46
CA GLU A 312 14.65 -2.55 23.68
C GLU A 312 13.84 -3.72 24.23
N GLN A 313 12.87 -3.46 25.11
CA GLN A 313 11.96 -4.50 25.62
C GLN A 313 11.06 -5.06 24.52
N MET A 314 10.58 -4.21 23.61
CA MET A 314 9.77 -4.63 22.47
C MET A 314 10.58 -5.44 21.44
N GLU A 315 11.82 -5.03 21.16
CA GLU A 315 12.73 -5.80 20.30
C GLU A 315 13.03 -7.18 20.91
N LEU A 316 13.28 -7.24 22.22
CA LEU A 316 13.45 -8.51 22.92
C LEU A 316 12.17 -9.37 22.88
N TYR A 317 11.00 -8.75 23.08
CA TYR A 317 9.71 -9.45 23.02
C TYR A 317 9.48 -10.09 21.66
N ASP A 318 9.78 -9.36 20.58
CA ASP A 318 9.69 -9.85 19.20
C ASP A 318 10.68 -11.01 18.94
N HIS A 319 11.94 -10.85 19.37
CA HIS A 319 12.98 -11.86 19.19
C HIS A 319 12.68 -13.18 19.92
N LEU A 320 12.11 -13.11 21.12
CA LEU A 320 11.78 -14.29 21.92
C LEU A 320 10.58 -15.07 21.40
N ARG A 321 9.71 -14.46 20.57
CA ARG A 321 8.43 -15.04 20.14
C ARG A 321 8.47 -15.75 18.79
N GLY A 322 9.55 -15.65 18.00
CA GLY A 322 9.88 -16.56 16.88
C GLY A 322 8.96 -16.62 15.64
N GLU A 323 7.65 -16.29 15.74
CA GLU A 323 6.62 -16.01 14.68
C GLU A 323 5.18 -16.17 15.27
N PRO A 324 4.07 -15.63 14.70
CA PRO A 324 3.84 -14.40 13.93
C PRO A 324 2.82 -13.45 14.63
N SER A 325 2.63 -13.52 15.95
CA SER A 325 1.78 -12.54 16.65
C SER A 325 2.62 -11.31 16.99
N ILE A 326 3.00 -10.55 15.96
CA ILE A 326 3.51 -9.19 16.18
C ILE A 326 2.43 -8.47 16.99
N PRO A 327 2.74 -7.97 18.19
CA PRO A 327 1.80 -7.16 18.95
C PRO A 327 1.18 -6.10 18.06
N GLU A 328 -0.11 -5.81 18.23
CA GLU A 328 -0.81 -4.83 17.38
C GLU A 328 -0.05 -3.50 17.34
N TRP A 329 0.48 -3.06 18.48
CA TRP A 329 1.38 -1.92 18.59
C TRP A 329 2.61 -1.98 17.67
N LEU A 330 3.27 -3.13 17.53
CA LEU A 330 4.44 -3.27 16.65
C LEU A 330 4.03 -3.39 15.17
N SER A 331 2.80 -3.80 14.89
CA SER A 331 2.24 -3.81 13.53
C SER A 331 1.94 -2.39 13.06
N THR A 332 1.42 -1.53 13.95
CA THR A 332 1.14 -0.12 13.64
C THR A 332 2.37 0.77 13.80
N HIS A 333 3.29 0.44 14.71
CA HIS A 333 4.54 1.16 14.99
C HIS A 333 5.75 0.23 14.81
N PRO A 334 6.17 -0.05 13.56
CA PRO A 334 7.26 -0.96 13.31
C PRO A 334 8.55 -0.50 14.00
N SER A 335 9.08 -1.35 14.88
CA SER A 335 10.41 -1.13 15.45
C SER A 335 11.46 -1.26 14.36
N HIS A 336 12.34 -0.27 14.24
CA HIS A 336 13.53 -0.38 13.42
C HIS A 336 14.77 -0.31 14.30
N GLN A 337 15.81 -1.06 13.94
CA GLN A 337 17.08 -1.20 14.68
C GLN A 337 17.76 0.13 15.08
N ASN A 338 17.34 1.24 14.48
CA ASN A 338 17.85 2.58 14.77
C ASN A 338 16.97 3.44 15.71
N ARG A 339 15.80 3.01 16.18
CA ARG A 339 14.93 3.84 17.07
C ARG A 339 15.60 4.12 18.40
N VAL A 340 16.11 3.08 19.08
CA VAL A 340 16.87 3.21 20.33
C VAL A 340 18.02 4.20 20.17
N LYS A 341 18.87 3.99 19.15
CA LYS A 341 20.00 4.88 18.84
C LYS A 341 19.58 6.32 18.53
N GLN A 342 18.41 6.51 17.92
CA GLN A 342 17.89 7.84 17.63
C GLN A 342 17.41 8.53 18.91
N LEU A 343 16.62 7.84 19.73
CA LEU A 343 16.15 8.36 21.01
C LEU A 343 17.33 8.68 21.95
N ASP A 344 18.34 7.81 22.03
CA ASP A 344 19.55 8.04 22.82
C ASP A 344 20.29 9.32 22.41
N ARG A 345 20.25 9.70 21.12
CA ARG A 345 20.86 10.96 20.65
C ARG A 345 20.05 12.20 21.01
N LEU A 346 18.76 12.05 21.28
CA LEU A 346 17.85 13.14 21.64
C LEU A 346 17.85 13.40 23.15
N ILE A 347 18.31 12.44 23.95
CA ILE A 347 18.45 12.59 25.40
C ILE A 347 19.73 13.42 25.69
N PRO A 348 19.62 14.56 26.42
CA PRO A 348 20.75 15.46 26.70
C PRO A 348 21.87 14.90 27.58
#